data_AF-A0A934AXU5-F1
#
_entry.id   AF-A0A934AXU5-F1
#
_cell.length_a   1.000
_cell.length_b   1.000
_cell.length_c   1.000
_cell.angle_alpha   90.00
_cell.angle_beta   90.00
_cell.angle_gamma   90.00
#
_symmetry.space_group_name_H-M   'P 1'
#
loop_
_entity.id
_entity.type
_entity.pdbx_description
1 polymer ?
#
loop_
_entity_poly.entity_id
_entity_poly.type
_entity_poly.pdbx_seq_one_letter_code
_entity_poly.pdbx_strand_id
1 'polypeptide(L)'
;MSARGQRTEDRGQIVVLAPRGLSNTRGVAATKPLSSERGFTLLELIVVIIVIVTLMGLFMNRALFYMEQAEKVAMEGVAGAIQSSLTMQYGQILTRGKPSDVAALAQDNPMNWLQKKPRNYAGEFYDPTPLSAESGNWMFDLKSRDLVYVVRHANYFSPGKDGKKWIRFHVAVSHEPSRLPSLQNAPPELAGILFEPVEPYSWF
;
A
#
# COMPACT_ATOMS: atom_id res chain seq x y z
N MET A 1 -61.62 -10.38 -51.88
CA MET A 1 -62.33 -11.67 -51.96
C MET A 1 -62.52 -12.16 -50.53
N SER A 2 -63.70 -11.98 -49.94
CA SER A 2 -64.80 -12.97 -49.83
C SER A 2 -64.30 -14.25 -49.14
N ALA A 3 -64.82 -14.66 -47.99
CA ALA A 3 -66.21 -15.06 -47.87
C ALA A 3 -66.81 -14.89 -46.47
N ARG A 4 -68.08 -14.51 -46.50
CA ARG A 4 -69.09 -14.45 -45.46
C ARG A 4 -69.80 -15.81 -45.43
N GLY A 5 -70.05 -16.36 -44.26
CA GLY A 5 -70.85 -17.58 -44.08
C GLY A 5 -71.63 -17.49 -42.77
N GLN A 6 -72.92 -17.17 -42.88
CA GLN A 6 -73.91 -17.05 -41.81
C GLN A 6 -74.84 -18.28 -41.84
N ARG A 7 -75.65 -18.43 -40.78
CA ARG A 7 -76.84 -19.31 -40.61
C ARG A 7 -76.53 -20.72 -40.09
N THR A 8 -77.25 -21.32 -39.13
CA THR A 8 -78.69 -21.36 -38.75
C THR A 8 -78.80 -21.66 -37.23
N GLU A 9 -79.54 -20.92 -36.41
CA GLU A 9 -80.96 -21.10 -36.01
C GLU A 9 -81.38 -22.55 -35.68
N ASP A 10 -81.63 -22.86 -34.40
CA ASP A 10 -82.76 -23.71 -33.99
C ASP A 10 -83.22 -23.47 -32.54
N ARG A 11 -84.52 -23.68 -32.34
CA ARG A 11 -85.41 -23.31 -31.24
C ARG A 11 -85.53 -24.42 -30.17
N GLY A 12 -85.99 -24.02 -28.99
CA GLY A 12 -86.90 -24.81 -28.14
C GLY A 12 -86.27 -25.46 -26.90
N GLN A 13 -86.46 -24.88 -25.70
CA GLN A 13 -87.43 -25.30 -24.66
C GLN A 13 -86.97 -26.57 -23.91
N ILE A 14 -86.83 -26.63 -22.57
CA ILE A 14 -87.87 -26.55 -21.54
C ILE A 14 -87.25 -26.20 -20.16
N VAL A 15 -88.11 -25.55 -19.37
CA VAL A 15 -88.07 -25.05 -17.99
C VAL A 15 -87.76 -26.12 -16.91
N VAL A 16 -86.90 -25.78 -15.95
CA VAL A 16 -87.05 -26.18 -14.53
C VAL A 16 -86.73 -24.98 -13.63
N LEU A 17 -87.63 -24.72 -12.68
CA LEU A 17 -87.69 -23.54 -11.83
C LEU A 17 -87.01 -23.78 -10.47
N ALA A 18 -86.25 -22.78 -10.00
CA ALA A 18 -85.98 -22.39 -8.60
C ALA A 18 -84.98 -23.22 -7.75
N PRO A 19 -84.32 -22.62 -6.72
CA PRO A 19 -84.66 -21.35 -6.07
C PRO A 19 -83.55 -20.28 -5.98
N ARG A 20 -84.04 -19.06 -5.73
CA ARG A 20 -83.34 -17.85 -5.30
C ARG A 20 -82.35 -18.14 -4.15
N GLY A 21 -81.07 -17.91 -4.42
CA GLY A 21 -80.06 -17.58 -3.42
C GLY A 21 -79.62 -16.13 -3.62
N LEU A 22 -80.19 -15.22 -2.84
CA LEU A 22 -79.70 -13.86 -2.64
C LEU A 22 -78.45 -13.90 -1.76
N SER A 23 -77.28 -13.58 -2.31
CA SER A 23 -76.16 -13.01 -1.54
C SER A 23 -75.08 -12.51 -2.52
N ASN A 24 -75.17 -11.25 -2.90
CA ASN A 24 -74.41 -10.17 -2.28
C ASN A 24 -72.94 -10.16 -2.72
N THR A 25 -72.69 -9.31 -3.71
CA THR A 25 -71.42 -8.65 -4.00
C THR A 25 -70.57 -8.42 -2.75
N ARG A 26 -69.44 -9.11 -2.65
CA ARG A 26 -68.28 -8.59 -1.93
C ARG A 26 -67.08 -8.73 -2.85
N GLY A 27 -66.81 -7.64 -3.57
CA GLY A 27 -65.48 -7.40 -4.09
C GLY A 27 -64.52 -7.52 -2.90
N VAL A 28 -63.68 -8.54 -2.93
CA VAL A 28 -62.54 -8.62 -2.02
C VAL A 28 -61.63 -7.50 -2.48
N ALA A 29 -61.77 -6.34 -1.83
CA ALA A 29 -60.77 -5.30 -1.91
C ALA A 29 -59.46 -5.93 -1.43
N ALA A 30 -58.60 -6.29 -2.39
CA ALA A 30 -57.21 -6.57 -2.11
C ALA A 30 -56.64 -5.26 -1.55
N THR A 31 -56.65 -5.14 -0.23
CA THR A 31 -55.93 -4.10 0.49
C THR A 31 -54.46 -4.36 0.23
N LYS A 32 -53.92 -3.74 -0.83
CA LYS A 32 -52.49 -3.55 -0.98
C LYS A 32 -52.03 -2.98 0.37
N PRO A 33 -51.13 -3.65 1.12
CA PRO A 33 -50.52 -2.98 2.25
C PRO A 33 -49.82 -1.76 1.67
N LEU A 34 -50.28 -0.57 2.06
CA LEU A 34 -49.55 0.66 1.81
C LEU A 34 -48.23 0.47 2.54
N SER A 35 -47.17 0.19 1.78
CA SER A 35 -45.80 0.30 2.28
C SER A 35 -45.65 1.72 2.80
N SER A 36 -45.79 1.87 4.12
CA SER A 36 -45.49 3.12 4.80
C SER A 36 -44.00 3.34 4.63
N GLU A 37 -43.64 4.14 3.64
CA GLU A 37 -42.31 4.72 3.56
C GLU A 37 -42.19 5.66 4.76
N ARG A 38 -41.76 5.09 5.88
CA ARG A 38 -41.38 5.84 7.07
C ARG A 38 -40.16 6.66 6.66
N GLY A 39 -40.38 7.94 6.40
CA GLY A 39 -39.32 8.91 6.18
C GLY A 39 -38.34 8.90 7.37
N PHE A 40 -37.07 9.11 7.04
CA PHE A 40 -35.96 9.07 7.99
C PHE A 40 -36.19 10.03 9.16
N THR A 41 -36.13 9.52 10.39
CA THR A 41 -36.34 10.37 11.58
C THR A 41 -35.07 11.14 11.94
N LEU A 42 -35.20 12.35 12.50
CA LEU A 42 -34.04 13.15 12.94
C LEU A 42 -33.19 12.41 13.99
N LEU A 43 -33.81 11.60 14.84
CA LEU A 43 -33.10 10.76 15.81
C LEU A 43 -32.27 9.68 15.11
N GLU A 44 -32.82 9.01 14.11
CA GLU A 44 -32.12 8.01 13.31
C GLU A 44 -30.90 8.62 12.60
N LEU A 45 -31.02 9.83 12.06
CA LEU A 45 -29.89 10.59 11.51
C LEU A 45 -28.78 10.80 12.54
N ILE A 46 -29.14 11.25 13.74
CA ILE A 46 -28.17 11.51 14.81
C ILE A 46 -27.45 10.22 15.22
N VAL A 47 -28.18 9.12 15.39
CA VAL A 47 -27.57 7.83 15.74
C VAL A 47 -26.61 7.35 14.65
N VAL A 48 -27.02 7.44 13.38
CA VAL A 48 -26.16 7.08 12.23
C VAL A 48 -24.90 7.95 12.19
N ILE A 49 -25.02 9.27 12.41
CA ILE A 49 -23.86 10.17 12.46
C ILE A 49 -22.91 9.76 13.61
N ILE A 50 -23.43 9.48 14.80
CA ILE A 50 -22.60 9.06 15.95
C ILE A 50 -21.85 7.76 15.62
N VAL A 51 -22.52 6.78 15.02
CA VAL A 51 -21.90 5.53 14.58
C VAL A 51 -20.80 5.81 13.56
N ILE A 52 -21.07 6.61 12.53
CA ILE A 52 -20.10 6.96 11.49
C ILE A 52 -18.88 7.67 12.10
N VAL A 53 -19.09 8.67 12.95
CA VAL A 53 -17.98 9.42 13.58
C VAL A 53 -17.13 8.51 14.45
N THR A 54 -17.75 7.61 15.22
CA THR A 54 -17.03 6.65 16.06
C THR A 54 -16.20 5.69 15.22
N LEU A 55 -16.79 5.12 14.15
CA LEU A 55 -16.08 4.22 13.24
C LEU A 55 -14.96 4.96 12.49
N MET A 56 -15.19 6.20 12.05
CA MET A 56 -14.20 7.01 11.36
C MET A 56 -13.01 7.34 12.27
N GLY A 57 -13.26 7.67 13.54
CA GLY A 57 -12.20 7.91 14.52
C GLY A 57 -11.31 6.68 14.71
N LEU A 58 -11.91 5.50 14.85
CA LEU A 58 -11.17 4.22 14.96
C LEU A 58 -10.38 3.90 13.67
N PHE A 59 -11.01 4.09 12.52
CA PHE A 59 -10.38 3.85 11.22
C PHE A 59 -9.17 4.76 10.99
N MET A 60 -9.27 6.05 11.28
CA MET A 60 -8.19 7.02 11.10
C MET A 60 -6.95 6.66 11.93
N ASN A 61 -7.15 6.31 13.20
CA ASN A 61 -6.04 5.90 14.08
C ASN A 61 -5.29 4.69 13.50
N ARG A 62 -6.03 3.69 13.03
CA ARG A 62 -5.44 2.47 12.45
C ARG A 62 -4.83 2.71 11.07
N ALA A 63 -5.42 3.58 10.26
CA ALA A 63 -4.93 3.95 8.94
C ALA A 63 -3.55 4.61 9.03
N LEU A 64 -3.37 5.59 9.93
CA LEU A 64 -2.07 6.26 10.13
C LEU A 64 -0.96 5.29 10.53
N PHE A 65 -1.26 4.36 11.44
CA PHE A 65 -0.32 3.31 11.86
C PHE A 65 0.11 2.41 10.69
N TYR A 66 -0.83 2.04 9.80
CA TYR A 66 -0.49 1.24 8.63
C TYR A 66 0.23 2.03 7.53
N MET A 67 -0.05 3.32 7.38
CA MET A 67 0.68 4.18 6.44
C MET A 67 2.15 4.28 6.82
N GLU A 68 2.45 4.46 8.11
CA GLU A 68 3.83 4.54 8.60
C GLU A 68 4.57 3.20 8.49
N GLN A 69 3.93 2.08 8.78
CA GLN A 69 4.53 0.76 8.53
C GLN A 69 4.75 0.49 7.04
N ALA A 70 3.81 0.87 6.18
CA ALA A 70 3.97 0.72 4.74
C ALA A 70 5.14 1.56 4.22
N GLU A 71 5.35 2.76 4.78
CA GLU A 71 6.51 3.59 4.49
C GLU A 71 7.82 2.89 4.90
N LYS A 72 7.89 2.39 6.14
CA LYS A 72 9.05 1.63 6.63
C LYS A 72 9.38 0.45 5.72
N VAL A 73 8.39 -0.38 5.40
CA VAL A 73 8.57 -1.56 4.54
C VAL A 73 9.00 -1.16 3.13
N ALA A 74 8.45 -0.08 2.58
CA ALA A 74 8.87 0.43 1.27
C ALA A 74 10.32 0.93 1.28
N MET A 75 10.73 1.62 2.35
CA MET A 75 12.11 2.07 2.55
C MET A 75 13.07 0.88 2.69
N GLU A 76 12.77 -0.08 3.55
CA GLU A 76 13.57 -1.30 3.75
C GLU A 76 13.66 -2.13 2.46
N GLY A 77 12.59 -2.19 1.68
CA GLY A 77 12.58 -2.85 0.37
C GLY A 77 13.56 -2.23 -0.63
N VAL A 78 13.67 -0.89 -0.66
CA VAL A 78 14.67 -0.20 -1.48
C VAL A 78 16.08 -0.45 -0.94
N ALA A 79 16.28 -0.38 0.37
CA ALA A 79 17.57 -0.68 1.00
C ALA A 79 18.04 -2.12 0.70
N GLY A 80 17.14 -3.10 0.79
CA GLY A 80 17.43 -4.49 0.44
C GLY A 80 17.73 -4.70 -1.05
N ALA A 81 17.04 -3.97 -1.94
CA ALA A 81 17.35 -3.99 -3.37
C ALA A 81 18.75 -3.41 -3.65
N ILE A 82 19.13 -2.33 -2.96
CA ILE A 82 20.46 -1.73 -3.03
C ILE A 82 21.51 -2.74 -2.55
N GLN A 83 21.31 -3.36 -1.38
CA GLN A 83 22.21 -4.38 -0.85
C GLN A 83 22.41 -5.56 -1.82
N SER A 84 21.33 -5.99 -2.46
CA SER A 84 21.38 -7.06 -3.48
C SER A 84 22.19 -6.63 -4.70
N SER A 85 21.99 -5.39 -5.18
CA SER A 85 22.76 -4.86 -6.31
C SER A 85 24.25 -4.70 -5.98
N LEU A 86 24.58 -4.24 -4.77
CA LEU A 86 25.95 -4.14 -4.26
C LEU A 86 26.64 -5.50 -4.23
N THR A 87 25.96 -6.53 -3.72
CA THR A 87 26.49 -7.91 -3.69
C THR A 87 26.79 -8.41 -5.11
N MET A 88 25.92 -8.13 -6.07
CA MET A 88 26.14 -8.49 -7.48
C MET A 88 27.33 -7.74 -8.09
N GLN A 89 27.45 -6.44 -7.85
CA GLN A 89 28.59 -5.64 -8.32
C GLN A 89 29.91 -6.11 -7.70
N TYR A 90 29.90 -6.43 -6.41
CA TYR A 90 31.05 -6.99 -5.72
C TYR A 90 31.53 -8.30 -6.37
N GLY A 91 30.61 -9.24 -6.64
CA GLY A 91 30.94 -10.47 -7.34
C GLY A 91 31.51 -10.25 -8.75
N GLN A 92 31.01 -9.24 -9.48
CA GLN A 92 31.58 -8.88 -10.79
C GLN A 92 33.00 -8.33 -10.67
N ILE A 93 33.31 -7.56 -9.63
CA ILE A 93 34.66 -7.04 -9.41
C ILE A 93 35.64 -8.17 -9.05
N LEU A 94 35.23 -9.10 -8.19
CA LEU A 94 36.03 -10.27 -7.83
C LEU A 94 36.36 -11.12 -9.06
N THR A 95 35.38 -11.38 -9.93
CA THR A 95 35.60 -12.16 -11.16
C THR A 95 36.49 -11.45 -12.20
N ARG A 96 36.51 -10.10 -12.20
CA ARG A 96 37.41 -9.31 -13.05
C ARG A 96 38.84 -9.16 -12.49
N GLY A 97 39.07 -9.56 -11.24
CA GLY A 97 40.39 -9.51 -10.61
C GLY A 97 40.90 -8.10 -10.32
N LYS A 98 40.00 -7.12 -10.07
CA LYS A 98 40.37 -5.74 -9.72
C LYS A 98 39.82 -5.31 -8.34
N PRO A 99 40.41 -5.77 -7.23
CA PRO A 99 39.91 -5.46 -5.89
C PRO A 99 39.90 -3.95 -5.56
N SER A 100 40.73 -3.15 -6.21
CA SER A 100 40.74 -1.69 -6.08
C SER A 100 39.39 -1.03 -6.44
N ASP A 101 38.61 -1.66 -7.32
CA ASP A 101 37.34 -1.11 -7.79
C ASP A 101 36.25 -1.21 -6.69
N VAL A 102 36.47 -2.01 -5.64
CA VAL A 102 35.56 -2.11 -4.50
C VAL A 102 35.50 -0.81 -3.70
N ALA A 103 36.64 -0.12 -3.56
CA ALA A 103 36.67 1.18 -2.91
C ALA A 103 35.91 2.25 -3.73
N ALA A 104 35.87 2.11 -5.06
CA ALA A 104 35.11 3.01 -5.93
C ALA A 104 33.59 2.79 -5.79
N LEU A 105 33.14 1.56 -5.54
CA LEU A 105 31.73 1.29 -5.23
C LEU A 105 31.27 2.06 -3.98
N ALA A 106 32.08 2.11 -2.93
CA ALA A 106 31.71 2.84 -1.71
C ALA A 106 31.58 4.37 -1.91
N GLN A 107 32.17 4.91 -2.98
CA GLN A 107 32.14 6.34 -3.29
C GLN A 107 31.05 6.73 -4.29
N ASP A 108 30.59 5.79 -5.10
CA ASP A 108 29.57 6.05 -6.12
C ASP A 108 28.15 5.91 -5.54
N ASN A 109 27.19 6.55 -6.19
CA ASN A 109 25.82 6.63 -5.71
C ASN A 109 25.11 5.27 -5.87
N PRO A 110 24.60 4.67 -4.77
CA PRO A 110 24.01 3.35 -4.85
C PRO A 110 22.76 3.21 -5.72
N MET A 111 22.07 4.32 -5.96
CA MET A 111 20.93 4.34 -6.86
C MET A 111 21.32 4.10 -8.32
N ASN A 112 22.59 4.27 -8.70
CA ASN A 112 23.08 4.03 -10.07
C ASN A 112 23.20 2.55 -10.41
N TRP A 113 23.28 1.67 -9.41
CA TRP A 113 23.41 0.22 -9.63
C TRP A 113 22.07 -0.51 -9.67
N LEU A 114 20.98 0.18 -9.32
CA LEU A 114 19.64 -0.34 -9.48
C LEU A 114 19.23 -0.33 -10.96
N GLN A 115 18.68 -1.43 -11.45
CA GLN A 115 18.14 -1.52 -12.83
C GLN A 115 17.06 -0.47 -13.08
N LYS A 116 16.31 -0.11 -12.03
CA LYS A 116 15.28 0.92 -12.07
C LYS A 116 15.35 1.74 -10.80
N LYS A 117 15.62 3.04 -10.95
CA LYS A 117 15.60 3.98 -9.82
C LYS A 117 14.18 4.08 -9.24
N PRO A 118 14.02 4.09 -7.90
CA PRO A 118 12.75 4.33 -7.26
C PRO A 118 12.13 5.66 -7.71
N ARG A 119 10.80 5.72 -7.83
CA ARG A 119 10.10 6.94 -8.26
C ARG A 119 10.26 8.10 -7.28
N ASN A 120 10.50 7.78 -6.01
CA ASN A 120 10.72 8.71 -4.93
C ASN A 120 12.21 9.05 -4.74
N TYR A 121 13.05 8.85 -5.76
CA TYR A 121 14.43 9.34 -5.72
C TYR A 121 14.50 10.78 -6.24
N ALA A 122 14.83 11.71 -5.35
CA ALA A 122 14.89 13.15 -5.61
C ALA A 122 16.18 13.57 -6.32
N GLY A 123 17.23 12.74 -6.32
CA GLY A 123 18.50 13.03 -6.96
C GLY A 123 19.67 13.19 -5.98
N GLU A 124 20.71 13.87 -6.46
CA GLU A 124 21.97 14.10 -5.75
C GLU A 124 22.04 15.56 -5.30
N PHE A 125 22.43 15.77 -4.04
CA PHE A 125 22.49 17.07 -3.39
C PHE A 125 23.82 17.21 -2.66
N TYR A 126 24.31 18.44 -2.50
CA TYR A 126 25.53 18.72 -1.73
C TYR A 126 25.17 19.29 -0.36
N ASP A 127 25.58 18.61 0.73
CA ASP A 127 25.31 19.00 2.13
C ASP A 127 23.82 19.26 2.42
N PRO A 128 22.94 18.28 2.15
CA PRO A 128 21.51 18.47 2.20
C PRO A 128 20.97 18.57 3.63
N THR A 129 19.78 19.14 3.74
CA THR A 129 18.99 19.23 4.97
C THR A 129 17.70 18.42 4.84
N PRO A 130 16.97 18.13 5.94
CA PRO A 130 15.69 17.43 5.86
C PRO A 130 14.62 18.13 5.01
N LEU A 131 14.81 19.41 4.68
CA LEU A 131 13.92 20.21 3.84
C LEU A 131 14.37 20.23 2.36
N SER A 132 15.52 19.65 2.04
CA SER A 132 16.07 19.64 0.69
C SER A 132 15.31 18.73 -0.28
N ALA A 133 14.54 17.76 0.26
CA ALA A 133 13.67 16.89 -0.51
C ALA A 133 12.31 16.75 0.18
N GLU A 134 11.28 16.42 -0.59
CA GLU A 134 9.96 16.10 -0.04
C GLU A 134 10.05 14.87 0.87
N SER A 135 9.20 14.82 1.88
CA SER A 135 9.18 13.68 2.80
C SER A 135 8.68 12.41 2.11
N GLY A 136 9.29 11.28 2.46
CA GLY A 136 9.13 9.99 1.81
C GLY A 136 10.04 9.79 0.59
N ASN A 137 10.95 10.73 0.31
CA ASN A 137 11.89 10.64 -0.81
C ASN A 137 13.31 10.28 -0.35
N TRP A 138 14.02 9.62 -1.27
CA TRP A 138 15.44 9.32 -1.19
C TRP A 138 16.25 10.43 -1.85
N MET A 139 17.42 10.71 -1.30
CA MET A 139 18.37 11.69 -1.81
C MET A 139 19.79 11.23 -1.50
N PHE A 140 20.75 11.58 -2.33
CA PHE A 140 22.16 11.22 -2.12
C PHE A 140 22.96 12.47 -1.74
N ASP A 141 23.71 12.42 -0.64
CA ASP A 141 24.62 13.49 -0.23
C ASP A 141 25.98 13.33 -0.91
N LEU A 142 26.35 14.28 -1.76
CA LEU A 142 27.63 14.33 -2.45
C LEU A 142 28.82 14.61 -1.52
N LYS A 143 28.57 15.21 -0.35
CA LYS A 143 29.60 15.56 0.64
C LYS A 143 29.98 14.36 1.48
N SER A 144 29.01 13.68 2.11
CA SER A 144 29.28 12.50 2.95
C SER A 144 29.26 11.17 2.18
N ARG A 145 28.73 11.15 0.95
CA ARG A 145 28.44 9.94 0.16
C ARG A 145 27.39 9.03 0.81
N ASP A 146 26.49 9.62 1.60
CA ASP A 146 25.39 8.89 2.22
C ASP A 146 24.12 8.96 1.38
N LEU A 147 23.40 7.85 1.36
CA LEU A 147 22.03 7.82 0.85
C LEU A 147 21.07 8.12 2.00
N VAL A 148 20.29 9.17 1.86
CA VAL A 148 19.42 9.70 2.89
C VAL A 148 17.95 9.48 2.51
N TYR A 149 17.18 8.95 3.43
CA TYR A 149 15.72 8.84 3.33
C TYR A 149 15.06 9.86 4.24
N VAL A 150 14.23 10.76 3.70
CA VAL A 150 13.46 11.72 4.49
C VAL A 150 12.15 11.06 4.93
N VAL A 151 11.89 10.97 6.24
CA VAL A 151 10.70 10.27 6.77
C VAL A 151 9.47 11.16 6.66
N ARG A 152 8.36 10.62 6.14
CA ARG A 152 7.06 11.27 5.98
C ARG A 152 6.17 11.10 7.21
N HIS A 153 5.97 9.86 7.65
CA HIS A 153 5.20 9.57 8.86
C HIS A 153 6.14 9.20 9.98
N ALA A 154 6.13 9.99 11.05
CA ALA A 154 7.08 9.88 12.15
C ALA A 154 6.38 9.81 13.51
N ASN A 155 5.20 9.17 13.60
CA ASN A 155 4.49 9.04 14.87
C ASN A 155 5.16 7.99 15.78
N TYR A 156 5.82 6.99 15.18
CA TYR A 156 6.55 5.92 15.85
C TYR A 156 8.04 5.88 15.46
N PHE A 157 8.51 6.90 14.74
CA PHE A 157 9.90 7.06 14.36
C PHE A 157 10.66 7.87 15.41
N SER A 158 11.71 7.27 15.98
CA SER A 158 12.68 7.97 16.81
C SER A 158 13.91 8.31 15.96
N PRO A 159 14.22 9.61 15.77
CA PRO A 159 15.35 10.03 14.96
C PRO A 159 16.69 9.60 15.59
N GLY A 160 17.74 9.65 14.76
CA GLY A 160 19.12 9.43 15.20
C GLY A 160 19.62 10.53 16.15
N LYS A 161 20.93 10.56 16.40
CA LYS A 161 21.55 11.50 17.35
C LYS A 161 21.38 12.95 16.94
N ASP A 162 21.17 13.21 15.66
CA ASP A 162 20.93 14.55 15.12
C ASP A 162 19.50 15.09 15.33
N GLY A 163 18.57 14.25 15.82
CA GLY A 163 17.18 14.62 16.05
C GLY A 163 16.37 14.91 14.78
N LYS A 164 16.92 14.65 13.60
CA LYS A 164 16.29 14.96 12.31
C LYS A 164 15.45 13.79 11.81
N LYS A 165 14.33 14.09 11.16
CA LYS A 165 13.39 13.10 10.59
C LYS A 165 13.89 12.52 9.27
N TRP A 166 15.08 11.92 9.31
CA TRP A 166 15.70 11.26 8.18
C TRP A 166 16.50 10.05 8.65
N ILE A 167 16.84 9.18 7.72
CA ILE A 167 17.70 8.02 7.97
C ILE A 167 18.83 8.08 6.96
N ARG A 168 20.07 8.02 7.43
CA ARG A 168 21.26 8.08 6.59
C ARG A 168 21.85 6.68 6.49
N PHE A 169 22.12 6.25 5.26
CA PHE A 169 22.70 4.96 4.95
C PHE A 169 24.02 5.17 4.23
N HIS A 170 25.00 4.31 4.51
CA HIS A 170 26.30 4.32 3.87
C HIS A 170 26.67 2.94 3.36
N VAL A 171 27.55 2.91 2.36
CA VAL A 171 28.13 1.68 1.82
C VAL A 171 29.41 1.37 2.59
N ALA A 172 29.33 0.48 3.58
CA ALA A 172 30.46 0.04 4.37
C ALA A 172 31.16 -1.16 3.71
N VAL A 173 32.47 -1.07 3.53
CA VAL A 173 33.30 -2.19 3.06
C VAL A 173 33.80 -2.96 4.28
N SER A 174 33.24 -4.15 4.54
CA SER A 174 33.65 -4.98 5.67
C SER A 174 34.84 -5.86 5.27
N HIS A 175 35.87 -5.86 6.11
CA HIS A 175 37.00 -6.78 6.00
C HIS A 175 36.91 -7.74 7.18
N GLU A 176 36.87 -9.04 6.92
CA GLU A 176 36.90 -10.05 7.98
C GLU A 176 38.22 -10.82 7.90
N PRO A 177 38.79 -11.22 9.05
CA PRO A 177 39.88 -12.16 9.06
C PRO A 177 39.43 -13.47 8.42
N SER A 178 40.30 -14.06 7.60
CA SER A 178 40.05 -15.31 6.89
C SER A 178 39.53 -16.39 7.84
N ARG A 179 38.33 -16.91 7.58
CA ARG A 179 37.72 -17.98 8.39
C ARG A 179 38.38 -19.35 8.17
N LEU A 180 39.26 -19.46 7.18
CA LEU A 180 40.01 -20.67 6.87
C LEU A 180 41.22 -20.81 7.81
N PRO A 181 41.40 -21.96 8.50
CA PRO A 181 42.53 -22.18 9.42
C PRO A 181 43.90 -21.99 8.76
N SER A 182 44.00 -22.25 7.45
CA SER A 182 45.23 -22.11 6.67
C SER A 182 45.58 -20.67 6.27
N LEU A 183 44.64 -19.71 6.40
CA LEU A 183 44.81 -18.31 5.99
C LEU A 183 44.67 -17.32 7.15
N GLN A 184 44.74 -17.78 8.41
CA GLN A 184 44.61 -16.93 9.61
C GLN A 184 45.68 -15.83 9.73
N ASN A 185 46.86 -16.03 9.13
CA ASN A 185 47.94 -15.05 9.07
C ASN A 185 47.96 -14.23 7.77
N ALA A 186 47.00 -14.46 6.86
CA ALA A 186 46.86 -13.66 5.66
C ALA A 186 46.25 -12.30 6.00
N PRO A 187 46.51 -11.24 5.20
CA PRO A 187 45.81 -9.97 5.34
C PRO A 187 44.29 -10.19 5.37
N PRO A 188 43.53 -9.40 6.17
CA PRO A 188 42.08 -9.50 6.22
C PRO A 188 41.49 -9.49 4.82
N GLU A 189 40.73 -10.53 4.48
CA GLU A 189 40.09 -10.65 3.17
C GLU A 189 38.83 -9.77 3.17
N LEU A 190 38.52 -9.16 2.04
CA LEU A 190 37.35 -8.31 1.90
C LEU A 190 36.11 -9.22 2.01
N ALA A 191 35.42 -9.13 3.14
CA ALA A 191 34.39 -10.09 3.53
C ALA A 191 33.03 -9.75 2.89
N GLY A 192 32.80 -8.47 2.60
CA GLY A 192 31.64 -8.04 1.86
C GLY A 192 31.48 -6.54 1.79
N ILE A 193 30.38 -6.14 1.19
CA ILE A 193 29.91 -4.76 1.14
C ILE A 193 28.53 -4.74 1.78
N LEU A 194 28.32 -3.86 2.74
CA LEU A 194 27.07 -3.72 3.47
C LEU A 194 26.50 -2.31 3.26
N PHE A 195 25.20 -2.24 3.04
CA PHE A 195 24.41 -1.02 3.03
C PHE A 195 23.71 -0.90 4.39
N GLU A 196 24.29 -0.10 5.27
CA GLU A 196 23.89 -0.02 6.67
C GLU A 196 23.58 1.43 7.09
N PRO A 197 22.70 1.61 8.11
CA PRO A 197 22.43 2.94 8.62
C PRO A 197 23.67 3.50 9.35
N VAL A 198 24.01 4.76 9.04
CA VAL A 198 25.14 5.49 9.65
C VAL A 198 24.93 5.67 11.15
N GLU A 199 23.67 5.85 11.55
CA GLU A 199 23.27 6.00 12.95
C GLU A 199 22.16 4.98 13.28
N PRO A 200 22.21 4.35 14.46
CA PRO A 200 21.10 3.55 14.94
C PRO A 200 19.83 4.41 15.03
N TYR A 201 18.73 3.90 14.48
CA TYR A 201 17.41 4.51 14.57
C TYR A 201 16.43 3.47 15.12
N SER A 202 15.31 3.94 15.69
CA SER A 202 14.20 3.08 16.09
C SER A 202 12.96 3.48 15.32
N TRP A 203 12.33 2.50 14.69
CA TRP A 203 11.10 2.67 13.95
C TRP A 203 10.19 1.49 14.26
N PHE A 204 9.32 1.70 15.25
CA PHE A 204 8.57 0.69 16.01
C PHE A 204 9.43 -0.18 16.94
#